data_AF-D0SJA1-F1
#
_entry.id   AF-D0SJA1-F1
#
_cell.length_a   1.000
_cell.length_b   1.000
_cell.length_c   1.000
_cell.angle_alpha   90.00
_cell.angle_beta   90.00
_cell.angle_gamma   90.00
#
_symmetry.space_group_name_H-M   'P 1'
#
loop_
_entity.id
_entity.type
_entity.pdbx_description
1 polymer ?
#
loop_
_entity_poly.entity_id
_entity_poly.type
_entity_poly.pdbx_seq_one_letter_code
_entity_poly.pdbx_strand_id
1 'polypeptide(L)'
;MSLKAMYFNKFVISSVLITLSSVSVAELPKDSRRAGGIAVIPLSDQITQVFYNHKPVLISRENSKRYAVFGIPLSAPVGILNLETNIAPIQIEIKAFSYAEQRLNVKNQDYVNPTQAQLDRYAREAKEQNDIYDSFINSTWTQFPNFISPTKCKFSNSFGRKRFFNGEERAPHSGLDIPAPVGQKVIAPADGIVVQTGNYFFNGNTIIIDHGQGLISMFCYLSKIDVEKGQAIRQGQLIGLVGKTGRVTGAHLHWGMSLNNARVDPQLFLK
;
A
#
# COMPACT_ATOMS: atom_id res chain seq x y z
N MET A 1 61.00 -55.20 33.95
CA MET A 1 60.52 -54.17 34.90
C MET A 1 59.75 -53.11 34.10
N SER A 2 58.42 -53.12 34.25
CA SER A 2 57.37 -52.14 33.88
C SER A 2 57.43 -51.35 32.55
N LEU A 3 56.58 -51.77 31.59
CA LEU A 3 55.92 -50.90 30.61
C LEU A 3 54.81 -50.11 31.32
N LYS A 4 54.76 -48.79 31.14
CA LYS A 4 53.58 -47.95 31.48
C LYS A 4 52.84 -47.58 30.20
N ALA A 5 51.62 -48.10 30.07
CA ALA A 5 50.62 -47.62 29.14
C ALA A 5 50.03 -46.29 29.64
N MET A 6 49.79 -45.32 28.75
CA MET A 6 49.07 -44.10 29.09
C MET A 6 47.99 -43.83 28.03
N TYR A 7 46.78 -43.66 28.54
CA TYR A 7 45.49 -43.66 27.85
C TYR A 7 45.28 -42.40 27.01
N PHE A 8 44.78 -42.56 25.77
CA PHE A 8 44.23 -41.47 24.95
C PHE A 8 42.78 -41.23 25.34
N ASN A 9 42.50 -40.07 25.94
CA ASN A 9 41.14 -39.60 26.22
C ASN A 9 40.55 -38.98 24.95
N LYS A 10 39.57 -39.65 24.33
CA LYS A 10 38.78 -39.08 23.22
C LYS A 10 37.76 -38.10 23.78
N PHE A 11 38.00 -36.80 23.61
CA PHE A 11 36.98 -35.78 23.81
C PHE A 11 35.96 -35.84 22.66
N VAL A 12 34.73 -36.24 22.98
CA VAL A 12 33.58 -36.11 22.08
C VAL A 12 33.09 -34.67 22.18
N ILE A 13 33.37 -33.86 21.15
CA ILE A 13 32.80 -32.52 21.02
C ILE A 13 31.36 -32.68 20.52
N SER A 14 30.39 -32.57 21.43
CA SER A 14 28.98 -32.48 21.07
C SER A 14 28.69 -31.08 20.56
N SER A 15 28.55 -30.94 19.25
CA SER A 15 28.14 -29.69 18.60
C SER A 15 26.65 -29.46 18.82
N VAL A 16 26.31 -28.56 19.74
CA VAL A 16 24.94 -28.06 19.94
C VAL A 16 24.57 -27.19 18.74
N LEU A 17 23.70 -27.70 17.87
CA LEU A 17 23.06 -26.92 16.81
C LEU A 17 22.05 -25.96 17.48
N ILE A 18 22.41 -24.69 17.65
CA ILE A 18 21.47 -23.65 18.04
C ILE A 18 20.68 -23.28 16.79
N THR A 19 19.48 -23.84 16.64
CA THR A 19 18.51 -23.38 15.65
C THR A 19 17.97 -22.02 16.10
N LEU A 20 18.54 -20.94 15.58
CA LEU A 20 17.93 -19.61 15.64
C LEU A 20 16.59 -19.69 14.90
N SER A 21 15.52 -19.89 15.67
CA SER A 21 14.17 -19.73 15.17
C SER A 21 14.01 -18.23 14.89
N SER A 22 14.06 -17.84 13.63
CA SER A 22 13.72 -16.47 13.23
C SER A 22 12.28 -16.24 13.64
N VAL A 23 12.08 -15.55 14.76
CA VAL A 23 10.77 -15.04 15.14
C VAL A 23 10.38 -14.08 14.03
N SER A 24 9.44 -14.49 13.18
CA SER A 24 8.85 -13.61 12.18
C SER A 24 8.18 -12.48 12.94
N VAL A 25 8.83 -11.31 12.97
CA VAL A 25 8.29 -10.10 13.57
C VAL A 25 7.08 -9.74 12.72
N ALA A 26 5.89 -9.75 13.34
CA ALA A 26 4.62 -9.46 12.66
C ALA A 26 4.80 -8.33 11.64
N GLU A 27 4.56 -8.62 10.35
CA GLU A 27 4.85 -7.70 9.24
C GLU A 27 3.73 -6.69 8.97
N LEU A 28 2.92 -6.41 9.98
CA LEU A 28 1.79 -5.51 9.87
C LEU A 28 2.26 -4.08 9.53
N PRO A 29 1.45 -3.32 8.79
CA PRO A 29 1.77 -1.94 8.51
C PRO A 29 1.81 -1.11 9.80
N LYS A 30 2.51 0.01 9.77
CA LYS A 30 2.63 0.92 10.91
C LYS A 30 1.27 1.48 11.33
N ASP A 31 0.84 1.13 12.54
CA ASP A 31 -0.34 1.70 13.19
C ASP A 31 -0.11 3.20 13.46
N SER A 32 -0.91 4.06 12.84
CA SER A 32 -0.75 5.52 12.89
C SER A 32 -2.02 6.27 13.32
N ARG A 33 -3.20 5.64 13.21
CA ARG A 33 -4.52 6.16 13.64
C ARG A 33 -4.75 7.64 13.38
N ARG A 34 -4.57 8.05 12.14
CA ARG A 34 -4.85 9.41 11.62
C ARG A 34 -5.63 9.31 10.32
N ALA A 35 -6.26 10.39 9.89
CA ALA A 35 -6.79 10.50 8.53
C ALA A 35 -5.70 10.11 7.51
N GLY A 36 -6.01 9.22 6.56
CA GLY A 36 -5.05 8.67 5.60
C GLY A 36 -4.01 7.71 6.19
N GLY A 37 -4.16 7.32 7.45
CA GLY A 37 -3.34 6.34 8.15
C GLY A 37 -3.97 4.94 8.18
N ILE A 38 -3.42 4.10 9.05
CA ILE A 38 -3.87 2.71 9.26
C ILE A 38 -4.07 2.49 10.76
N ALA A 39 -5.11 1.74 11.13
CA ALA A 39 -5.29 1.17 12.45
C ALA A 39 -5.05 -0.34 12.40
N VAL A 40 -4.19 -0.85 13.29
CA VAL A 40 -3.92 -2.28 13.45
C VAL A 40 -4.53 -2.73 14.77
N ILE A 41 -5.55 -3.57 14.69
CA ILE A 41 -6.45 -3.85 15.81
C ILE A 41 -6.41 -5.34 16.13
N PRO A 42 -5.86 -5.75 17.30
CA PRO A 42 -5.93 -7.14 17.74
C PRO A 42 -7.39 -7.60 17.88
N LEU A 43 -7.68 -8.79 17.37
CA LEU A 43 -9.01 -9.39 17.45
C LEU A 43 -9.03 -10.56 18.43
N SER A 44 -10.14 -10.72 19.15
CA SER A 44 -10.41 -11.95 19.90
C SER A 44 -10.73 -13.11 18.96
N ASP A 45 -10.66 -14.35 19.46
CA ASP A 45 -10.95 -15.55 18.65
C ASP A 45 -12.41 -15.65 18.17
N GLN A 46 -13.32 -14.90 18.81
CA GLN A 46 -14.74 -14.87 18.44
C GLN A 46 -15.06 -13.89 17.31
N ILE A 47 -14.21 -12.88 17.06
CA ILE A 47 -14.42 -11.90 15.99
C ILE A 47 -13.82 -12.43 14.68
N THR A 48 -14.69 -12.84 13.76
CA THR A 48 -14.32 -13.44 12.47
C THR A 48 -14.57 -12.50 11.30
N GLN A 49 -15.34 -11.44 11.49
CA GLN A 49 -15.66 -10.45 10.46
C GLN A 49 -15.60 -9.05 11.05
N VAL A 50 -15.05 -8.10 10.29
CA VAL A 50 -14.99 -6.68 10.63
C VAL A 50 -15.41 -5.88 9.41
N PHE A 51 -16.25 -4.86 9.61
CA PHE A 51 -16.75 -4.01 8.54
C PHE A 51 -16.65 -2.52 8.90
N TYR A 52 -16.57 -1.68 7.87
CA TYR A 52 -16.72 -0.23 7.97
C TYR A 52 -17.65 0.24 6.85
N ASN A 53 -18.77 0.86 7.21
CA ASN A 53 -19.82 1.24 6.25
C ASN A 53 -20.22 0.06 5.35
N HIS A 54 -20.45 -1.10 5.98
CA HIS A 54 -20.77 -2.38 5.32
C HIS A 54 -19.70 -2.96 4.38
N LYS A 55 -18.51 -2.34 4.30
CA LYS A 55 -17.39 -2.88 3.51
C LYS A 55 -16.47 -3.73 4.40
N PRO A 56 -16.07 -4.92 3.94
CA PRO A 56 -15.17 -5.78 4.72
C PRO A 56 -13.83 -5.11 4.95
N VAL A 57 -13.30 -5.29 6.16
CA VAL A 57 -11.96 -4.88 6.57
C VAL A 57 -11.03 -6.09 6.52
N LEU A 58 -9.80 -5.89 6.06
CA LEU A 58 -8.76 -6.92 5.98
C LEU A 58 -8.51 -7.53 7.36
N ILE A 59 -8.44 -8.86 7.44
CA ILE A 59 -8.03 -9.60 8.64
C ILE A 59 -6.78 -10.42 8.31
N SER A 60 -5.66 -10.10 8.97
CA SER A 60 -4.42 -10.89 8.90
C SER A 60 -4.25 -11.79 10.12
N ARG A 61 -3.39 -12.82 9.99
CA ARG A 61 -2.96 -13.68 11.09
C ARG A 61 -1.44 -13.64 11.23
N GLU A 62 -0.95 -13.11 12.35
CA GLU A 62 0.48 -13.05 12.67
C GLU A 62 0.75 -13.80 13.98
N ASN A 63 1.65 -14.78 13.96
CA ASN A 63 2.04 -15.55 15.15
C ASN A 63 0.84 -16.06 15.97
N SER A 64 -0.12 -16.69 15.29
CA SER A 64 -1.39 -17.18 15.84
C SER A 64 -2.37 -16.12 16.36
N LYS A 65 -2.04 -14.83 16.31
CA LYS A 65 -2.95 -13.73 16.64
C LYS A 65 -3.60 -13.18 15.37
N ARG A 66 -4.84 -12.72 15.47
CA ARG A 66 -5.54 -12.06 14.35
C ARG A 66 -5.59 -10.56 14.55
N TYR A 67 -5.53 -9.84 13.43
CA TYR A 67 -5.59 -8.39 13.41
C TYR A 67 -6.52 -7.92 12.32
N ALA A 68 -7.46 -7.02 12.63
CA ALA A 68 -8.07 -6.19 11.62
C ALA A 68 -7.07 -5.09 11.24
N VAL A 69 -6.86 -4.91 9.94
CA VAL A 69 -6.03 -3.84 9.39
C VAL A 69 -6.95 -2.90 8.64
N PHE A 70 -7.20 -1.74 9.22
CA PHE A 70 -8.19 -0.79 8.73
C PHE A 70 -7.51 0.45 8.14
N GLY A 71 -7.81 0.73 6.87
CA GLY A 71 -7.41 1.97 6.21
C GLY A 71 -8.35 3.10 6.58
N ILE A 72 -7.80 4.18 7.14
CA ILE A 72 -8.58 5.34 7.60
C ILE A 72 -8.66 6.35 6.45
N PRO A 73 -9.86 6.68 5.94
CA PRO A 73 -9.99 7.67 4.87
C PRO A 73 -9.35 9.02 5.21
N LEU A 74 -8.81 9.72 4.21
CA LEU A 74 -8.29 11.09 4.38
C LEU A 74 -9.36 12.09 4.86
N SER A 75 -10.64 11.79 4.66
CA SER A 75 -11.79 12.57 5.13
C SER A 75 -12.26 12.21 6.54
N ALA A 76 -11.64 11.22 7.21
CA ALA A 76 -12.07 10.79 8.53
C ALA A 76 -11.92 11.93 9.56
N PRO A 77 -12.95 12.22 10.37
CA PRO A 77 -12.87 13.22 11.42
C PRO A 77 -11.97 12.74 12.57
N VAL A 78 -11.43 13.70 13.33
CA VAL A 78 -10.77 13.42 14.61
C VAL A 78 -11.82 12.95 15.62
N GLY A 79 -11.47 11.96 16.45
CA GLY A 79 -12.35 11.41 17.47
C GLY A 79 -12.59 9.90 17.30
N ILE A 80 -13.70 9.41 17.82
CA ILE A 80 -13.99 7.97 17.81
C ILE A 80 -14.67 7.56 16.50
N LEU A 81 -14.13 6.51 15.88
CA LEU A 81 -14.70 5.81 14.74
C LEU A 81 -15.09 4.39 15.16
N ASN A 82 -16.25 3.93 14.72
CA ASN A 82 -16.75 2.60 15.00
C ASN A 82 -16.54 1.67 13.79
N LEU A 83 -16.05 0.46 14.06
CA LEU A 83 -16.05 -0.66 13.13
C LEU A 83 -17.10 -1.68 13.58
N GLU A 84 -17.89 -2.17 12.64
CA GLU A 84 -18.88 -3.21 12.88
C GLU A 84 -18.19 -4.59 12.94
N THR A 85 -18.69 -5.50 13.77
CA THR A 85 -18.20 -6.89 13.80
C THR A 85 -19.36 -7.87 13.94
N ASN A 86 -19.08 -9.17 13.83
CA ASN A 86 -20.05 -10.24 14.08
C ASN A 86 -20.43 -10.44 15.57
N ILE A 87 -19.83 -9.70 16.51
CA ILE A 87 -20.10 -9.79 17.95
C ILE A 87 -20.53 -8.44 18.52
N ALA A 88 -19.63 -7.46 18.52
CA ALA A 88 -19.85 -6.12 19.05
C ALA A 88 -18.95 -5.10 18.32
N PRO A 89 -19.37 -3.83 18.17
CA PRO A 89 -18.55 -2.82 17.52
C PRO A 89 -17.20 -2.62 18.22
N ILE A 90 -16.17 -2.34 17.41
CA ILE A 90 -14.85 -1.93 17.89
C ILE A 90 -14.73 -0.42 17.74
N GLN A 91 -14.27 0.26 18.79
CA GLN A 91 -13.95 1.69 18.75
C GLN A 91 -12.47 1.91 18.47
N ILE A 92 -12.17 2.83 17.56
CA ILE A 92 -10.82 3.35 17.34
C ILE A 92 -10.81 4.86 17.48
N GLU A 93 -9.76 5.40 18.09
CA GLU A 93 -9.52 6.84 18.19
C GLU A 93 -8.68 7.31 17.00
N ILE A 94 -9.22 8.25 16.22
CA ILE A 94 -8.54 8.95 15.14
C ILE A 94 -7.93 10.23 15.70
N LYS A 95 -6.60 10.32 15.64
CA LYS A 95 -5.82 11.44 16.14
C LYS A 95 -5.72 12.56 15.12
N ALA A 96 -5.61 13.79 15.63
CA ALA A 96 -5.31 14.95 14.79
C ALA A 96 -3.96 14.77 14.09
N PHE A 97 -3.91 15.12 12.81
CA PHE A 97 -2.69 15.12 12.01
C PHE A 97 -2.75 16.22 10.96
N SER A 98 -1.69 17.02 10.89
CA SER A 98 -1.61 18.14 9.96
C SER A 98 -0.81 17.76 8.72
N TYR A 99 -1.44 17.84 7.57
CA TYR A 99 -0.77 17.70 6.28
C TYR A 99 -0.28 19.05 5.77
N ALA A 100 0.93 19.07 5.22
CA ALA A 100 1.49 20.26 4.58
C ALA A 100 0.69 20.65 3.32
N GLU A 101 0.74 21.93 2.96
CA GLU A 101 0.21 22.40 1.69
C GLU A 101 1.18 22.13 0.54
N GLN A 102 0.62 21.99 -0.66
CA GLN A 102 1.35 21.91 -1.91
C GLN A 102 0.68 22.83 -2.92
N ARG A 103 1.39 23.87 -3.35
CA ARG A 103 0.94 24.80 -4.38
C ARG A 103 1.71 24.51 -5.66
N LEU A 104 1.01 24.15 -6.73
CA LEU A 104 1.61 23.82 -8.01
C LEU A 104 1.09 24.75 -9.11
N ASN A 105 1.99 25.12 -10.02
CA ASN A 105 1.62 25.78 -11.26
C ASN A 105 1.54 24.72 -12.37
N VAL A 106 0.33 24.39 -12.80
CA VAL A 106 0.06 23.42 -13.86
C VAL A 106 -0.07 24.18 -15.18
N LYS A 107 0.87 23.93 -16.09
CA LYS A 107 0.97 24.64 -17.36
C LYS A 107 -0.17 24.28 -18.32
N ASN A 108 -0.49 22.99 -18.42
CA ASN A 108 -1.56 22.52 -19.30
C ASN A 108 -2.92 22.83 -18.66
N GLN A 109 -3.69 23.73 -19.28
CA GLN A 109 -4.97 24.18 -18.74
C GLN A 109 -6.05 23.10 -18.79
N ASP A 110 -5.96 22.11 -19.70
CA ASP A 110 -6.89 20.97 -19.74
C ASP A 110 -6.91 20.17 -18.43
N TYR A 111 -5.80 20.24 -17.68
CA TYR A 111 -5.64 19.56 -16.40
C TYR A 111 -6.05 20.39 -15.17
N VAL A 112 -6.36 21.66 -15.40
CA VAL A 112 -6.85 22.62 -14.41
C VAL A 112 -8.35 22.84 -14.61
N ASN A 113 -8.75 23.06 -15.86
CA ASN A 113 -10.09 23.38 -16.36
C ASN A 113 -10.43 22.45 -17.55
N PRO A 114 -10.78 21.17 -17.30
CA PRO A 114 -11.08 20.22 -18.37
C PRO A 114 -12.37 20.58 -19.12
N THR A 115 -12.42 20.27 -20.40
CA THR A 115 -13.65 20.34 -21.22
C THR A 115 -14.67 19.29 -20.79
N GLN A 116 -15.94 19.45 -21.18
CA GLN A 116 -16.98 18.48 -20.84
C GLN A 116 -16.65 17.05 -21.30
N ALA A 117 -16.12 16.89 -22.52
CA ALA A 117 -15.71 15.57 -23.02
C ALA A 117 -14.58 14.93 -22.17
N GLN A 118 -13.67 15.75 -21.64
CA GLN A 118 -12.61 15.29 -20.73
C GLN A 118 -13.19 14.94 -19.35
N LEU A 119 -14.18 15.69 -18.85
CA LEU A 119 -14.91 15.36 -17.63
C LEU A 119 -15.69 14.05 -17.77
N ASP A 120 -16.35 13.83 -18.91
CA ASP A 120 -17.10 12.59 -19.19
C ASP A 120 -16.15 11.39 -19.28
N ARG A 121 -14.98 11.56 -19.90
CA ARG A 121 -13.90 10.56 -19.88
C ARG A 121 -13.47 10.28 -18.44
N TYR A 122 -13.13 11.31 -17.67
CA TYR A 122 -12.72 11.16 -16.28
C TYR A 122 -13.79 10.46 -15.43
N ALA A 123 -15.07 10.77 -15.61
CA ALA A 123 -16.15 10.14 -14.86
C ALA A 123 -16.21 8.62 -15.08
N ARG A 124 -16.07 8.17 -16.35
CA ARG A 124 -16.00 6.72 -16.67
C ARG A 124 -14.77 6.06 -16.05
N GLU A 125 -13.62 6.70 -16.19
CA GLU A 125 -12.34 6.22 -15.65
C GLU A 125 -12.33 6.17 -14.12
N ALA A 126 -12.95 7.15 -13.46
CA ALA A 126 -13.08 7.22 -12.01
C ALA A 126 -14.04 6.15 -11.49
N LYS A 127 -15.15 5.89 -12.21
CA LYS A 127 -16.06 4.80 -11.88
C LYS A 127 -15.34 3.45 -11.93
N GLU A 128 -14.65 3.15 -13.04
CA GLU A 128 -13.89 1.90 -13.19
C GLU A 128 -12.88 1.71 -12.04
N GLN A 129 -12.12 2.75 -11.74
CA GLN A 129 -11.16 2.74 -10.64
C GLN A 129 -11.85 2.52 -9.29
N ASN A 130 -12.95 3.21 -9.00
CA ASN A 130 -13.68 3.05 -7.74
C ASN A 130 -14.27 1.65 -7.59
N ASP A 131 -14.80 1.05 -8.67
CA ASP A 131 -15.29 -0.33 -8.66
C ASP A 131 -14.15 -1.31 -8.27
N ILE A 132 -12.92 -1.06 -8.73
CA ILE A 132 -11.74 -1.85 -8.33
C ILE A 132 -11.42 -1.66 -6.84
N TYR A 133 -11.39 -0.42 -6.34
CA TYR A 133 -11.09 -0.16 -4.92
C TYR A 133 -12.17 -0.66 -3.96
N ASP A 134 -13.39 -0.87 -4.45
CA ASP A 134 -14.51 -1.46 -3.72
C ASP A 134 -14.50 -3.00 -3.73
N SER A 135 -13.68 -3.62 -4.57
CA SER A 135 -13.57 -5.07 -4.62
C SER A 135 -12.87 -5.65 -3.38
N PHE A 136 -13.28 -6.85 -3.00
CA PHE A 136 -12.67 -7.61 -1.91
C PHE A 136 -12.49 -9.07 -2.34
N ILE A 137 -11.31 -9.37 -2.88
CA ILE A 137 -10.94 -10.72 -3.29
C ILE A 137 -10.21 -11.40 -2.14
N ASN A 138 -10.44 -12.70 -1.90
CA ASN A 138 -9.70 -13.42 -0.86
C ASN A 138 -8.18 -13.39 -1.13
N SER A 139 -7.37 -13.24 -0.07
CA SER A 139 -5.91 -13.31 -0.20
C SER A 139 -5.43 -14.73 -0.49
N THR A 140 -4.28 -14.82 -1.15
CA THR A 140 -3.51 -16.08 -1.29
C THR A 140 -2.49 -16.25 -0.16
N TRP A 141 -2.21 -15.19 0.60
CA TRP A 141 -1.31 -15.18 1.74
C TRP A 141 -2.04 -15.46 3.06
N THR A 142 -1.33 -16.08 3.99
CA THR A 142 -1.78 -16.38 5.36
C THR A 142 -1.24 -15.39 6.40
N GLN A 143 -0.07 -14.80 6.12
CA GLN A 143 0.56 -13.72 6.86
C GLN A 143 0.56 -12.46 6.00
N PHE A 144 0.57 -11.29 6.63
CA PHE A 144 0.58 -10.01 5.95
C PHE A 144 1.82 -9.90 5.05
N PRO A 145 1.68 -9.53 3.77
CA PRO A 145 2.81 -9.50 2.85
C PRO A 145 3.79 -8.38 3.22
N ASN A 146 5.09 -8.67 3.15
CA ASN A 146 6.13 -7.65 3.19
C ASN A 146 5.95 -6.72 1.98
N PHE A 147 6.09 -5.40 2.15
CA PHE A 147 6.14 -4.48 1.01
C PHE A 147 7.56 -3.92 0.85
N ILE A 148 8.04 -3.90 -0.39
CA ILE A 148 9.27 -3.21 -0.77
C ILE A 148 8.96 -1.93 -1.54
N SER A 149 9.93 -1.00 -1.57
CA SER A 149 9.80 0.19 -2.41
C SER A 149 9.69 -0.20 -3.89
N PRO A 150 8.70 0.33 -4.64
CA PRO A 150 8.53 -0.01 -6.06
C PRO A 150 9.58 0.63 -6.96
N THR A 151 10.38 1.57 -6.46
CA THR A 151 11.51 2.13 -7.19
C THR A 151 12.58 2.69 -6.25
N LYS A 152 13.82 2.83 -6.73
CA LYS A 152 14.95 3.37 -5.94
C LYS A 152 14.91 4.89 -5.89
N CYS A 153 14.65 5.51 -4.73
CA CYS A 153 14.94 6.93 -4.47
C CYS A 153 14.77 7.25 -2.98
N LYS A 154 14.99 8.52 -2.62
CA LYS A 154 14.57 9.11 -1.34
C LYS A 154 13.07 9.41 -1.41
N PHE A 155 12.30 8.93 -0.43
CA PHE A 155 10.88 9.24 -0.33
C PHE A 155 10.65 10.72 -0.13
N SER A 156 9.56 11.23 -0.71
CA SER A 156 9.02 12.55 -0.40
C SER A 156 7.87 12.42 0.59
N ASN A 157 7.65 13.38 1.49
CA ASN A 157 6.48 13.36 2.37
C ASN A 157 5.24 13.94 1.65
N SER A 158 4.85 13.35 0.51
CA SER A 158 3.84 13.92 -0.39
C SER A 158 2.41 13.50 -0.08
N PHE A 159 2.21 12.36 0.57
CA PHE A 159 0.87 11.82 0.83
C PHE A 159 0.04 12.77 1.71
N GLY A 160 -1.25 12.90 1.39
CA GLY A 160 -2.24 13.70 2.09
C GLY A 160 -2.05 15.22 2.01
N ARG A 161 -1.01 15.71 1.31
CA ARG A 161 -0.80 17.16 1.15
C ARG A 161 -2.04 17.84 0.58
N LYS A 162 -2.42 18.97 1.16
CA LYS A 162 -3.51 19.82 0.66
C LYS A 162 -3.04 20.49 -0.62
N ARG A 163 -3.72 20.22 -1.73
CA ARG A 163 -3.26 20.66 -3.06
C ARG A 163 -3.99 21.90 -3.52
N PHE A 164 -3.22 22.84 -4.06
CA PHE A 164 -3.75 24.00 -4.76
C PHE A 164 -3.11 24.09 -6.13
N PHE A 165 -3.91 24.03 -7.19
CA PHE A 165 -3.44 24.14 -8.56
C PHE A 165 -3.86 25.50 -9.11
N ASN A 166 -2.87 26.33 -9.47
CA ASN A 166 -3.08 27.68 -9.99
C ASN A 166 -3.94 28.57 -9.05
N GLY A 167 -3.81 28.36 -7.74
CA GLY A 167 -4.52 29.12 -6.70
C GLY A 167 -5.79 28.46 -6.18
N GLU A 168 -6.33 27.46 -6.88
CA GLU A 168 -7.58 26.81 -6.50
C GLU A 168 -7.36 25.50 -5.75
N GLU A 169 -8.17 25.25 -4.72
CA GLU A 169 -8.13 24.00 -3.96
C GLU A 169 -8.49 22.79 -4.83
N ARG A 170 -7.82 21.67 -4.55
CA ARG A 170 -8.01 20.38 -5.22
C ARG A 170 -7.99 19.27 -4.17
N ALA A 171 -8.44 18.08 -4.58
CA ALA A 171 -8.39 16.89 -3.74
C ALA A 171 -6.97 16.69 -3.15
N PRO A 172 -6.85 16.31 -1.87
CA PRO A 172 -5.57 16.01 -1.24
C PRO A 172 -4.80 14.94 -2.03
N HIS A 173 -3.48 14.97 -1.89
CA HIS A 173 -2.66 14.01 -2.61
C HIS A 173 -2.86 12.58 -2.09
N SER A 174 -3.35 11.69 -2.96
CA SER A 174 -3.74 10.31 -2.59
C SER A 174 -2.61 9.28 -2.63
N GLY A 175 -1.35 9.69 -2.78
CA GLY A 175 -0.23 8.76 -2.93
C GLY A 175 1.13 9.35 -2.54
N LEU A 176 2.15 8.53 -2.74
CA LEU A 176 3.55 8.85 -2.53
C LEU A 176 4.22 9.15 -3.89
N ASP A 177 4.69 10.37 -4.07
CA ASP A 177 5.48 10.75 -5.23
C ASP A 177 6.94 10.42 -4.94
N ILE A 178 7.54 9.57 -5.76
CA ILE A 178 8.93 9.15 -5.70
C ILE A 178 9.64 9.76 -6.91
N PRO A 179 10.42 10.85 -6.74
CA PRO A 179 11.15 11.46 -7.84
C PRO A 179 12.08 10.44 -8.50
N ALA A 180 11.99 10.29 -9.81
CA ALA A 180 12.81 9.36 -10.55
C ALA A 180 12.87 9.77 -12.03
N PRO A 181 14.01 9.56 -12.73
CA PRO A 181 14.13 9.86 -14.14
C PRO A 181 13.20 8.95 -14.97
N VAL A 182 12.76 9.45 -16.13
CA VAL A 182 12.02 8.65 -17.11
C VAL A 182 12.85 7.42 -17.48
N GLY A 183 12.21 6.25 -17.54
CA GLY A 183 12.86 4.99 -17.86
C GLY A 183 13.42 4.24 -16.64
N GLN A 184 13.38 4.83 -15.44
CA GLN A 184 13.73 4.09 -14.22
C GLN A 184 12.73 2.94 -14.00
N LYS A 185 13.24 1.78 -13.57
CA LYS A 185 12.42 0.59 -13.33
C LYS A 185 11.40 0.81 -12.22
N VAL A 186 10.19 0.32 -12.44
CA VAL A 186 9.13 0.17 -11.44
C VAL A 186 8.89 -1.32 -11.22
N ILE A 187 8.99 -1.76 -9.97
CA ILE A 187 8.79 -3.16 -9.57
C ILE A 187 7.55 -3.30 -8.69
N ALA A 188 6.96 -4.49 -8.70
CA ALA A 188 5.87 -4.86 -7.81
C ALA A 188 6.33 -4.84 -6.34
N PRO A 189 5.63 -4.13 -5.44
CA PRO A 189 6.06 -4.01 -4.05
C PRO A 189 5.71 -5.25 -3.21
N ALA A 190 4.74 -6.06 -3.64
CA ALA A 190 4.33 -7.32 -3.06
C ALA A 190 3.71 -8.22 -4.14
N ASP A 191 3.48 -9.49 -3.84
CA ASP A 191 2.74 -10.42 -4.72
C ASP A 191 1.29 -9.93 -4.93
N GLY A 192 0.70 -10.26 -6.08
CA GLY A 192 -0.69 -9.90 -6.36
C GLY A 192 -1.16 -10.29 -7.76
N ILE A 193 -2.27 -9.69 -8.18
CA ILE A 193 -2.83 -9.82 -9.53
C ILE A 193 -3.02 -8.41 -10.10
N VAL A 194 -2.57 -8.20 -11.33
CA VAL A 194 -2.85 -6.96 -12.05
C VAL A 194 -4.34 -6.93 -12.38
N VAL A 195 -5.09 -6.08 -11.69
CA VAL A 195 -6.55 -5.98 -11.89
C VAL A 195 -6.92 -4.99 -12.98
N GLN A 196 -6.02 -4.06 -13.29
CA GLN A 196 -6.20 -3.15 -14.42
C GLN A 196 -4.89 -2.51 -14.89
N THR A 197 -4.84 -2.23 -16.20
CA THR A 197 -3.88 -1.31 -16.81
C THR A 197 -4.60 -0.34 -17.74
N GLY A 198 -4.05 0.85 -17.98
CA GLY A 198 -4.70 1.80 -18.89
C GLY A 198 -4.00 3.14 -19.02
N ASN A 199 -4.47 3.96 -19.97
CA ASN A 199 -4.09 5.36 -20.11
C ASN A 199 -5.26 6.24 -19.64
N TYR A 200 -5.16 6.76 -18.42
CA TYR A 200 -6.19 7.61 -17.84
C TYR A 200 -5.89 9.09 -18.07
N PHE A 201 -6.92 9.93 -18.12
CA PHE A 201 -6.79 11.35 -18.41
C PHE A 201 -5.84 12.04 -17.42
N PHE A 202 -6.09 11.90 -16.11
CA PHE A 202 -5.23 12.50 -15.09
C PHE A 202 -4.03 11.63 -14.71
N ASN A 203 -4.22 10.31 -14.61
CA ASN A 203 -3.19 9.40 -14.07
C ASN A 203 -2.19 8.92 -15.14
N GLY A 204 -2.44 9.20 -16.42
CA GLY A 204 -1.60 8.72 -17.51
C GLY A 204 -1.58 7.19 -17.57
N ASN A 205 -0.46 6.63 -18.02
CA ASN A 205 -0.27 5.18 -18.02
C ASN A 205 -0.21 4.67 -16.58
N THR A 206 -1.11 3.74 -16.27
CA THR A 206 -1.38 3.30 -14.91
C THR A 206 -1.45 1.78 -14.83
N ILE A 207 -0.95 1.23 -13.72
CA ILE A 207 -1.07 -0.16 -13.32
C ILE A 207 -1.75 -0.21 -11.95
N ILE A 208 -2.74 -1.08 -11.79
CA ILE A 208 -3.43 -1.33 -10.51
C ILE A 208 -3.27 -2.81 -10.17
N ILE A 209 -2.81 -3.11 -8.96
CA ILE A 209 -2.53 -4.46 -8.48
C ILE A 209 -3.34 -4.71 -7.21
N ASP A 210 -4.12 -5.78 -7.20
CA ASP A 210 -4.80 -6.28 -6.02
C ASP A 210 -3.90 -7.31 -5.32
N HIS A 211 -3.64 -7.08 -4.04
CA HIS A 211 -2.86 -7.95 -3.17
C HIS A 211 -3.75 -8.88 -2.33
N GLY A 212 -5.08 -8.75 -2.44
CA GLY A 212 -6.08 -9.50 -1.68
C GLY A 212 -6.62 -8.72 -0.48
N GLN A 213 -7.82 -9.11 -0.05
CA GLN A 213 -8.60 -8.53 1.04
C GLN A 213 -8.76 -6.99 0.94
N GLY A 214 -8.94 -6.47 -0.28
CA GLY A 214 -9.14 -5.05 -0.52
C GLY A 214 -7.87 -4.19 -0.33
N LEU A 215 -6.69 -4.81 -0.27
CA LEU A 215 -5.38 -4.14 -0.27
C LEU A 215 -4.87 -3.98 -1.70
N ILE A 216 -4.85 -2.75 -2.20
CA ILE A 216 -4.60 -2.46 -3.63
C ILE A 216 -3.50 -1.42 -3.76
N SER A 217 -2.55 -1.65 -4.67
CA SER A 217 -1.55 -0.66 -5.06
C SER A 217 -1.82 -0.09 -6.45
N MET A 218 -1.39 1.15 -6.67
CA MET A 218 -1.54 1.87 -7.94
C MET A 218 -0.23 2.56 -8.32
N PHE A 219 0.14 2.49 -9.60
CA PHE A 219 1.35 3.09 -10.15
C PHE A 219 0.97 3.96 -11.35
N CYS A 220 1.20 5.27 -11.28
CA CYS A 220 0.76 6.20 -12.32
C CYS A 220 1.92 6.83 -13.08
N TYR A 221 1.55 7.61 -14.10
CA TYR A 221 2.43 8.48 -14.90
C TYR A 221 3.52 7.72 -15.66
N LEU A 222 3.36 6.41 -15.86
CA LEU A 222 4.38 5.55 -16.43
C LEU A 222 4.70 5.94 -17.87
N SER A 223 5.94 5.68 -18.30
CA SER A 223 6.33 5.81 -19.71
C SER A 223 6.03 4.52 -20.47
N LYS A 224 6.10 3.39 -19.76
CA LYS A 224 5.85 2.04 -20.30
C LYS A 224 5.17 1.17 -19.25
N ILE A 225 4.24 0.34 -19.71
CA ILE A 225 3.61 -0.73 -18.93
C ILE A 225 4.16 -2.05 -19.49
N ASP A 226 4.67 -2.92 -18.62
CA ASP A 226 5.29 -4.22 -18.99
C ASP A 226 4.45 -5.42 -18.52
N VAL A 227 3.20 -5.17 -18.07
CA VAL A 227 2.26 -6.19 -17.57
C VAL A 227 0.86 -5.95 -18.11
N GLU A 228 0.00 -6.96 -18.02
CA GLU A 228 -1.37 -6.91 -18.51
C GLU A 228 -2.39 -7.32 -17.43
N LYS A 229 -3.64 -6.91 -17.61
CA LYS A 229 -4.75 -7.29 -16.73
C LYS A 229 -4.88 -8.83 -16.65
N GLY A 230 -5.05 -9.33 -15.43
CA GLY A 230 -5.14 -10.77 -15.12
C GLY A 230 -3.80 -11.42 -14.81
N GLN A 231 -2.68 -10.75 -15.07
CA GLN A 231 -1.35 -11.29 -14.81
C GLN A 231 -1.07 -11.40 -13.30
N ALA A 232 -0.67 -12.58 -12.84
CA ALA A 232 -0.10 -12.77 -11.52
C ALA A 232 1.32 -12.18 -11.45
N ILE A 233 1.61 -11.42 -10.41
CA ILE A 233 2.89 -10.73 -10.22
C ILE A 233 3.54 -11.16 -8.90
N ARG A 234 4.87 -11.26 -8.90
CA ARG A 234 5.68 -11.52 -7.71
C ARG A 234 6.34 -10.25 -7.23
N GLN A 235 6.56 -10.12 -5.92
CA GLN A 235 7.36 -9.05 -5.34
C GLN A 235 8.70 -8.91 -6.08
N GLY A 236 9.05 -7.68 -6.43
CA GLY A 236 10.29 -7.36 -7.14
C GLY A 236 10.23 -7.56 -8.67
N GLN A 237 9.16 -8.15 -9.20
CA GLN A 237 8.97 -8.27 -10.65
C GLN A 237 8.87 -6.89 -11.29
N LEU A 238 9.54 -6.70 -12.43
CA LEU A 238 9.40 -5.49 -13.25
C LEU A 238 7.96 -5.39 -13.78
N ILE A 239 7.30 -4.25 -13.53
CA ILE A 239 5.92 -4.01 -13.99
C ILE A 239 5.82 -2.85 -14.99
N GLY A 240 6.82 -1.98 -15.04
CA GLY A 240 6.86 -0.86 -15.97
C GLY A 240 8.02 0.07 -15.74
N LEU A 241 7.97 1.24 -16.38
CA LEU A 241 9.01 2.26 -16.31
C LEU A 241 8.42 3.62 -15.90
N VAL A 242 9.14 4.34 -15.05
CA VAL A 242 8.81 5.70 -14.64
C VAL A 242 8.66 6.59 -15.87
N GLY A 243 7.69 7.50 -15.84
CA GLY A 243 7.44 8.43 -16.94
C GLY A 243 7.00 9.80 -16.47
N LYS A 244 6.21 10.42 -17.34
CA LYS A 244 5.63 11.75 -17.18
C LYS A 244 4.31 11.89 -17.97
N THR A 245 3.55 10.80 -18.07
CA THR A 245 2.24 10.81 -18.75
C THR A 245 1.15 11.36 -17.82
N GLY A 246 0.05 11.88 -18.37
CA GLY A 246 -1.03 12.45 -17.55
C GLY A 246 -0.69 13.82 -16.94
N ARG A 247 -1.32 14.14 -15.82
CA ARG A 247 -1.18 15.42 -15.12
C ARG A 247 0.02 15.41 -14.17
N VAL A 248 1.18 15.79 -14.69
CA VAL A 248 2.43 15.89 -13.91
C VAL A 248 3.18 17.19 -14.18
N THR A 249 3.98 17.65 -13.23
CA THR A 249 4.91 18.80 -13.39
C THR A 249 6.34 18.38 -13.67
N GLY A 250 6.67 17.08 -13.55
CA GLY A 250 8.00 16.51 -13.76
C GLY A 250 7.97 14.99 -13.66
N ALA A 251 9.07 14.33 -14.02
CA ALA A 251 9.17 12.87 -13.97
C ALA A 251 9.23 12.36 -12.52
N HIS A 252 8.32 11.44 -12.20
CA HIS A 252 8.26 10.75 -10.91
C HIS A 252 7.36 9.51 -11.03
N LEU A 253 7.49 8.59 -10.08
CA LEU A 253 6.50 7.56 -9.85
C LEU A 253 5.49 8.08 -8.83
N HIS A 254 4.20 8.01 -9.14
CA HIS A 254 3.16 8.10 -8.12
C HIS A 254 2.75 6.69 -7.71
N TRP A 255 3.01 6.35 -6.44
CA TRP A 255 2.61 5.09 -5.83
C TRP A 255 1.46 5.33 -4.86
N GLY A 256 0.28 4.79 -5.16
CA GLY A 256 -0.88 4.83 -4.28
C GLY A 256 -1.08 3.49 -3.57
N MET A 257 -1.59 3.55 -2.35
CA MET A 257 -2.09 2.39 -1.60
C MET A 257 -3.54 2.65 -1.20
N SER A 258 -4.36 1.62 -1.31
CA SER A 258 -5.75 1.61 -0.87
C SER A 258 -6.00 0.39 0.01
N LEU A 259 -6.76 0.59 1.08
CA LEU A 259 -7.24 -0.48 1.95
C LEU A 259 -8.70 -0.19 2.24
N ASN A 260 -9.62 -1.14 2.01
CA ASN A 260 -11.08 -0.95 2.20
C ASN A 260 -11.62 0.33 1.53
N ASN A 261 -11.23 0.59 0.28
CA ASN A 261 -11.47 1.83 -0.48
C ASN A 261 -11.05 3.15 0.22
N ALA A 262 -10.14 3.08 1.18
CA ALA A 262 -9.51 4.25 1.78
C ALA A 262 -8.09 4.42 1.23
N ARG A 263 -7.77 5.61 0.72
CA ARG A 263 -6.39 5.97 0.37
C ARG A 263 -5.57 6.13 1.65
N VAL A 264 -4.46 5.40 1.71
CA VAL A 264 -3.58 5.33 2.87
C VAL A 264 -2.15 5.62 2.48
N ASP A 265 -1.37 6.14 3.43
CA ASP A 265 0.03 6.50 3.22
C ASP A 265 0.88 5.26 2.89
N PRO A 266 1.44 5.14 1.66
CA PRO A 266 2.22 3.98 1.26
C PRO A 266 3.46 3.73 2.13
N GLN A 267 4.00 4.77 2.77
CA GLN A 267 5.15 4.62 3.65
C GLN A 267 4.85 3.79 4.90
N LEU A 268 3.58 3.63 5.28
CA LEU A 268 3.19 2.80 6.43
C LEU A 268 3.37 1.30 6.18
N PHE A 269 3.55 0.88 4.93
CA PHE A 269 3.79 -0.52 4.56
C PHE A 269 5.29 -0.85 4.46
N LEU A 270 6.15 0.16 4.47
CA LEU A 270 7.60 -0.01 4.38
C LEU A 270 8.24 -0.15 5.77
N LYS A 271 9.34 -0.90 5.82
CA LYS A 271 10.15 -1.13 7.02
C LYS A 271 11.50 -0.44 6.94
#